data_AF-A0AAD5ZTS9-F1
#
_entry.id   AF-A0AAD5ZTS9-F1
#
_cell.length_a   1.000
_cell.length_b   1.000
_cell.length_c   1.000
_cell.angle_alpha   90.00
_cell.angle_beta   90.00
_cell.angle_gamma   90.00
#
_symmetry.space_group_name_H-M   'P 1'
#
loop_
_entity.id
_entity.type
_entity.pdbx_description
1 polymer ?
#
loop_
_entity_poly.entity_id
_entity_poly.type
_entity_poly.pdbx_seq_one_letter_code
_entity_poly.pdbx_strand_id
1 'polypeptide(L)'
;MEKEAVYCFFCFLFKPELGGRQGGGDAFVVTGWKAWNKGKDALLSHIGKANSIHMQNELKARALLNQRQSISSCFRRQAEKSRKDYRMRLNASLDCIRYLLRQGMAFRAHDESANSKNKGNFIELLKFLADHNADVKSVALENAPKNLQLISSDFQKEMVHAAAHETTNAIIRELVDELFAILVDESRDVSGKEQMALVIHFVRKDGSTVERFLGIVHVLNTTATTLKVAMESKLAEHSLSLSRIRGQGYDGASNMRGEFNGLKSLILKTNSSAYYVHCFAHQLQLTLVAVANSHIDVAHLFTLTDKIQNTVGASCKRKDMLRERQAAEIAKALNNGEKETGKRQNQEMGLSRAAATRWGSHYGTVNNVIELFTPILDVLEMIEEEAMDFNQKGEVKILLDGLPSFDCVFVLHLIQDVLGLTNVLSQALQKKRSRYC
;
A
#
# COMPACT_ATOMS: atom_id res chain seq x y z
N MET A 1 -16.98 40.37 68.71
CA MET A 1 -15.77 40.72 69.47
C MET A 1 -14.56 40.18 68.73
N GLU A 2 -13.87 41.04 67.99
CA GLU A 2 -12.56 40.70 67.44
C GLU A 2 -11.60 40.45 68.60
N LYS A 3 -10.95 39.29 68.62
CA LYS A 3 -9.87 39.05 69.56
C LYS A 3 -8.67 39.86 69.05
N GLU A 4 -8.30 40.93 69.73
CA GLU A 4 -7.08 41.71 69.44
C GLU A 4 -5.82 40.87 69.73
N ALA A 5 -5.48 39.98 68.79
CA ALA A 5 -4.38 39.04 68.94
C ALA A 5 -3.69 38.77 67.61
N VAL A 6 -2.37 38.62 67.66
CA VAL A 6 -1.52 38.31 66.51
C VAL A 6 -1.34 36.80 66.39
N TYR A 7 -1.53 36.31 65.18
CA TYR A 7 -1.23 34.94 64.79
C TYR A 7 -0.20 34.95 63.66
N CYS A 8 0.66 33.94 63.64
CA CYS A 8 1.59 33.73 62.54
C CYS A 8 0.98 32.73 61.55
N PHE A 9 0.66 33.21 60.36
CA PHE A 9 0.05 32.42 59.30
C PHE A 9 0.88 31.18 58.93
N PHE A 10 2.20 31.33 58.76
CA PHE A 10 3.08 30.22 58.37
C PHE A 10 3.20 29.14 59.45
N CYS A 11 3.37 29.55 60.71
CA CYS A 11 3.45 28.62 61.84
C CYS A 11 2.10 27.99 62.17
N PHE A 12 0.99 28.65 61.86
CA PHE A 12 -0.35 28.09 61.96
C PHE A 12 -0.56 26.94 60.97
N LEU A 13 -0.16 27.12 59.71
CA LEU A 13 -0.35 26.12 58.66
C LEU A 13 0.57 24.89 58.78
N PHE A 14 1.80 25.06 59.30
CA PHE A 14 2.83 24.00 59.31
C PHE A 14 3.33 23.68 60.73
N LYS A 15 2.41 23.60 61.70
CA LYS A 15 2.75 23.28 63.09
C LYS A 15 3.54 21.94 63.16
N PRO A 16 4.75 21.90 63.75
CA PRO A 16 5.48 20.64 63.90
C PRO A 16 4.81 19.71 64.93
N GLU A 17 4.76 18.41 64.64
CA GLU A 17 4.14 17.40 65.51
C GLU A 17 5.00 17.00 66.71
N LEU A 18 6.29 17.32 66.71
CA LEU A 18 7.20 16.95 67.80
C LEU A 18 7.15 17.99 68.91
N GLY A 19 6.66 17.57 70.09
CA GLY A 19 6.54 18.32 71.33
C GLY A 19 7.87 18.82 71.92
N GLY A 20 8.56 19.71 71.22
CA GLY A 20 9.79 20.36 71.65
C GLY A 20 9.55 21.81 72.02
N ARG A 21 9.74 22.14 73.30
CA ARG A 21 9.71 23.50 73.87
C ARG A 21 10.89 24.35 73.39
N GLN A 22 10.98 24.73 72.11
CA GLN A 22 11.94 25.75 71.67
C GLN A 22 11.36 26.61 70.53
N GLY A 23 11.18 27.91 70.79
CA GLY A 23 11.05 28.96 69.77
C GLY A 23 9.64 29.39 69.36
N GLY A 24 8.86 29.96 70.30
CA GLY A 24 7.64 30.75 70.03
C GLY A 24 6.48 29.95 69.41
N GLY A 25 5.91 28.95 70.08
CA GLY A 25 5.10 29.12 71.29
C GLY A 25 3.62 29.18 70.87
N ASP A 26 2.77 28.31 71.42
CA ASP A 26 1.33 28.20 71.11
C ASP A 26 0.58 29.55 71.08
N ALA A 27 1.14 30.62 71.66
CA ALA A 27 0.69 32.00 71.52
C ALA A 27 0.47 32.45 70.06
N PHE A 28 1.38 32.19 69.13
CA PHE A 28 1.23 32.65 67.74
C PHE A 28 0.41 31.71 66.84
N VAL A 29 -0.06 30.58 67.37
CA VAL A 29 -0.73 29.52 66.59
C VAL A 29 -2.10 29.13 67.16
N VAL A 30 -2.23 28.99 68.48
CA VAL A 30 -3.41 28.45 69.16
C VAL A 30 -4.14 29.54 69.96
N THR A 31 -3.46 30.24 70.86
CA THR A 31 -4.12 31.14 71.84
C THR A 31 -4.20 32.61 71.39
N GLY A 32 -3.38 33.00 70.42
CA GLY A 32 -3.26 34.38 69.94
C GLY A 32 -2.36 35.22 70.83
N TRP A 33 -1.35 35.85 70.24
CA TRP A 33 -0.39 36.68 70.99
C TRP A 33 -0.96 38.08 71.22
N LYS A 34 -1.00 38.55 72.48
CA LYS A 34 -1.64 39.82 72.88
C LYS A 34 -0.70 40.79 73.61
N ALA A 35 0.58 40.44 73.77
CA ALA A 35 1.53 41.18 74.60
C ALA A 35 2.17 42.37 73.86
N TRP A 36 1.33 43.30 73.40
CA TRP A 36 1.71 44.45 72.57
C TRP A 36 2.83 45.32 73.16
N ASN A 37 2.90 45.40 74.49
CA ASN A 37 3.94 46.12 75.24
C ASN A 37 5.36 45.54 75.08
N LYS A 38 5.50 44.29 74.62
CA LYS A 38 6.80 43.64 74.31
C LYS A 38 7.14 43.67 72.81
N GLY A 39 6.30 44.36 72.03
CA GLY A 39 6.33 44.57 70.58
C GLY A 39 7.42 43.86 69.79
N LYS A 40 8.56 44.53 69.62
CA LYS A 40 9.58 44.16 68.64
C LYS A 40 10.41 42.94 69.03
N ASP A 41 10.82 42.84 70.28
CA ASP A 41 11.75 41.78 70.73
C ASP A 41 11.08 40.40 70.74
N ALA A 42 9.79 40.36 71.08
CA ALA A 42 9.01 39.12 71.06
C ALA A 42 8.79 38.61 69.63
N LEU A 43 8.58 39.50 68.65
CA LEU A 43 8.44 39.14 67.24
C LEU A 43 9.77 38.68 66.63
N LEU A 44 10.88 39.37 66.94
CA LEU A 44 12.22 38.96 66.51
C LEU A 44 12.61 37.60 67.08
N SER A 45 12.24 37.32 68.34
CA SER A 45 12.45 36.02 68.98
C SER A 45 11.61 34.91 68.31
N HIS A 46 10.38 35.20 67.87
CA HIS A 46 9.54 34.27 67.12
C HIS A 46 10.11 33.94 65.73
N ILE A 47 10.60 34.96 65.00
CA ILE A 47 11.28 34.75 63.70
C ILE A 47 12.54 33.89 63.92
N GLY A 48 13.26 34.11 65.01
CA GLY A 48 14.44 33.32 65.38
C GLY A 48 15.64 33.55 64.45
N LYS A 49 16.61 32.63 64.50
CA LYS A 49 17.81 32.63 63.66
C LYS A 49 17.61 31.77 62.40
N ALA A 50 18.63 31.68 61.54
CA ALA A 50 18.63 30.75 60.41
C ALA A 50 18.28 29.32 60.87
N ASN A 51 17.46 28.62 60.09
CA ASN A 51 16.85 27.32 60.44
C ASN A 51 15.86 27.33 61.61
N SER A 52 15.33 28.48 62.02
CA SER A 52 14.21 28.52 62.96
C SER A 52 12.98 27.79 62.42
N ILE A 53 12.11 27.36 63.33
CA ILE A 53 10.82 26.74 62.99
C ILE A 53 9.98 27.69 62.12
N HIS A 54 9.99 29.00 62.43
CA HIS A 54 9.30 30.01 61.62
C HIS A 54 9.82 30.01 60.19
N MET A 55 11.14 30.08 59.99
CA MET A 55 11.73 30.11 58.65
C MET A 55 11.50 28.81 57.88
N GLN A 56 11.53 27.65 58.55
CA GLN A 56 11.19 26.37 57.92
C GLN A 56 9.72 26.30 57.51
N ASN A 57 8.81 26.80 58.36
CA ASN A 57 7.38 26.85 58.07
C ASN A 57 7.04 27.86 56.98
N GLU A 58 7.75 28.99 56.94
CA GLU A 58 7.68 29.95 55.85
C GLU A 58 8.15 29.32 54.53
N LEU A 59 9.26 28.58 54.52
CA LEU A 59 9.73 27.87 53.33
C LEU A 59 8.72 26.82 52.86
N LYS A 60 8.12 26.04 53.78
CA LYS A 60 7.05 25.09 53.46
C LYS A 60 5.81 25.79 52.89
N ALA A 61 5.42 26.93 53.46
CA ALA A 61 4.30 27.72 52.97
C ALA A 61 4.57 28.31 51.59
N ARG A 62 5.77 28.86 51.36
CA ARG A 62 6.19 29.34 50.04
C ARG A 62 6.20 28.22 49.00
N ALA A 63 6.64 27.02 49.38
CA ALA A 63 6.58 25.84 48.51
C ALA A 63 5.13 25.41 48.21
N LEU A 64 4.24 25.39 49.21
CA LEU A 64 2.82 25.08 49.04
C LEU A 64 2.10 26.11 48.14
N LEU A 65 2.40 27.40 48.32
CA LEU A 65 1.83 28.49 47.52
C LEU A 65 2.41 28.52 46.10
N ASN A 66 3.54 27.86 45.85
CA ASN A 66 4.10 27.70 44.52
C ASN A 66 3.32 26.65 43.71
N GLN A 67 2.17 27.05 43.16
CA GLN A 67 1.30 26.20 42.34
C GLN A 67 2.02 25.52 41.17
N ARG A 68 3.17 26.04 40.70
CA ARG A 68 3.97 25.40 39.65
C ARG A 68 4.63 24.10 40.11
N GLN A 69 4.89 23.94 41.40
CA GLN A 69 5.51 22.76 42.02
C GLN A 69 4.49 21.80 42.64
N SER A 70 3.18 22.07 42.52
CA SER A 70 2.17 21.16 43.05
C SER A 70 2.24 19.79 42.36
N ILE A 71 1.82 18.75 43.07
CA ILE A 71 1.73 17.40 42.51
C ILE A 71 0.83 17.40 41.26
N SER A 72 -0.28 18.15 41.30
CA SER A 72 -1.22 18.30 40.18
C SER A 72 -0.60 18.99 38.96
N SER A 73 0.20 20.04 39.14
CA SER A 73 0.88 20.71 38.02
C SER A 73 1.96 19.82 37.41
N CYS A 74 2.68 19.06 38.22
CA CYS A 74 3.66 18.06 37.79
C CYS A 74 3.01 16.95 36.97
N PHE A 75 1.90 16.35 37.44
CA PHE A 75 1.16 15.35 36.67
C PHE A 75 0.62 15.91 35.36
N ARG A 76 0.09 17.13 35.35
CA ARG A 76 -0.39 17.79 34.12
C ARG A 76 0.75 18.00 33.11
N ARG A 77 1.90 18.50 33.56
CA ARG A 77 3.08 18.72 32.69
C ARG A 77 3.62 17.41 32.13
N GLN A 78 3.69 16.37 32.97
CA GLN A 78 4.08 15.03 32.54
C GLN A 78 3.11 14.49 31.46
N ALA A 79 1.81 14.67 31.68
CA ALA A 79 0.78 14.25 30.72
C ALA A 79 0.87 15.02 29.39
N GLU A 80 1.13 16.33 29.43
CA GLU A 80 1.34 17.16 28.23
C GLU A 80 2.57 16.73 27.44
N LYS A 81 3.70 16.50 28.13
CA LYS A 81 4.94 16.00 27.49
C LYS A 81 4.70 14.63 26.85
N SER A 82 4.14 13.68 27.60
CA SER A 82 3.83 12.35 27.07
C SER A 82 2.89 12.39 25.86
N ARG A 83 1.89 13.29 25.85
CA ARG A 83 0.99 13.49 24.72
C ARG A 83 1.73 14.07 23.50
N LYS A 84 2.63 15.03 23.70
CA LYS A 84 3.46 15.60 22.63
C LYS A 84 4.38 14.53 22.03
N ASP A 85 5.07 13.78 22.87
CA ASP A 85 5.99 12.71 22.46
C ASP A 85 5.26 11.58 21.74
N TYR A 86 4.03 11.25 22.18
CA TYR A 86 3.17 10.29 21.48
C TYR A 86 2.75 10.81 20.09
N ARG A 87 2.26 12.05 19.99
CA ARG A 87 1.85 12.64 18.71
C ARG A 87 3.00 12.72 17.72
N MET A 88 4.19 13.06 18.20
CA MET A 88 5.39 13.13 17.37
C MET A 88 5.77 11.76 16.80
N ARG A 89 5.76 10.71 17.63
CA ARG A 89 5.93 9.33 17.14
C ARG A 89 4.86 8.92 16.14
N LEU A 90 3.59 9.17 16.47
CA LEU A 90 2.47 8.79 15.62
C LEU A 90 2.56 9.49 14.25
N ASN A 91 2.87 10.77 14.22
CA ASN A 91 3.06 11.52 12.98
C ASN A 91 4.22 10.97 12.16
N ALA A 92 5.35 10.66 12.80
CA ALA A 92 6.49 10.03 12.12
C ALA A 92 6.10 8.68 11.49
N SER A 93 5.39 7.82 12.24
CA SER A 93 4.87 6.56 11.70
C SER A 93 3.88 6.80 10.55
N LEU A 94 2.97 7.77 10.67
CA LEU A 94 1.99 8.11 9.62
C LEU A 94 2.67 8.60 8.34
N ASP A 95 3.73 9.41 8.44
CA ASP A 95 4.48 9.89 7.28
C ASP A 95 5.15 8.72 6.54
N CYS A 96 5.77 7.79 7.28
CA CYS A 96 6.34 6.58 6.70
C CYS A 96 5.26 5.72 6.01
N ILE A 97 4.13 5.47 6.66
CA ILE A 97 3.00 4.69 6.10
C ILE A 97 2.48 5.35 4.83
N ARG A 98 2.24 6.67 4.88
CA ARG A 98 1.76 7.45 3.74
C ARG A 98 2.72 7.37 2.56
N TYR A 99 4.03 7.42 2.81
CA TYR A 99 5.04 7.25 1.77
C TYR A 99 4.96 5.84 1.14
N LEU A 100 4.94 4.79 1.96
CA LEU A 100 4.85 3.41 1.47
C LEU A 100 3.58 3.15 0.66
N LEU A 101 2.43 3.61 1.14
CA LEU A 101 1.14 3.49 0.44
C LEU A 101 1.16 4.20 -0.91
N ARG A 102 1.73 5.41 -0.99
CA ARG A 102 1.81 6.18 -2.24
C ARG A 102 2.70 5.52 -3.28
N GLN A 103 3.76 4.84 -2.84
CA GLN A 103 4.70 4.15 -3.72
C GLN A 103 4.29 2.69 -4.01
N GLY A 104 3.25 2.17 -3.36
CA GLY A 104 2.85 0.77 -3.48
C GLY A 104 3.91 -0.20 -2.95
N MET A 105 4.69 0.20 -1.96
CA MET A 105 5.76 -0.63 -1.40
C MET A 105 5.27 -1.54 -0.27
N ALA A 106 5.83 -2.75 -0.20
CA ALA A 106 5.62 -3.65 0.93
C ALA A 106 6.13 -3.00 2.23
N PHE A 107 5.48 -3.30 3.36
CA PHE A 107 5.82 -2.69 4.64
C PHE A 107 6.85 -3.50 5.41
N ARG A 108 6.66 -4.83 5.40
CA ARG A 108 7.32 -5.78 6.29
C ARG A 108 8.46 -6.51 5.59
N ALA A 109 9.44 -6.94 6.39
CA ALA A 109 10.43 -7.93 5.97
C ALA A 109 10.04 -9.34 6.46
N HIS A 110 10.79 -10.34 6.01
CA HIS A 110 10.72 -11.69 6.54
C HIS A 110 11.17 -11.77 8.01
N ASP A 111 12.11 -10.91 8.43
CA ASP A 111 12.59 -10.81 9.81
C ASP A 111 12.70 -9.34 10.24
N GLU A 112 11.88 -8.95 11.22
CA GLU A 112 11.84 -7.60 11.81
C GLU A 112 12.59 -7.54 13.16
N SER A 113 13.34 -8.60 13.52
CA SER A 113 14.11 -8.67 14.76
C SER A 113 15.22 -7.63 14.83
N ALA A 114 15.68 -7.31 16.05
CA ALA A 114 16.72 -6.30 16.26
C ALA A 114 18.03 -6.58 15.51
N ASN A 115 18.34 -7.86 15.28
CA ASN A 115 19.57 -8.33 14.63
C ASN A 115 19.42 -8.52 13.11
N SER A 116 18.22 -8.34 12.57
CA SER A 116 17.99 -8.44 11.13
C SER A 116 18.74 -7.34 10.39
N LYS A 117 19.35 -7.71 9.25
CA LYS A 117 20.00 -6.76 8.33
C LYS A 117 19.00 -5.89 7.57
N ASN A 118 17.74 -6.35 7.47
CA ASN A 118 16.66 -5.62 6.82
C ASN A 118 15.36 -5.88 7.59
N LYS A 119 14.93 -4.90 8.39
CA LYS A 119 13.72 -5.00 9.22
C LYS A 119 12.44 -4.62 8.49
N GLY A 120 12.49 -4.48 7.18
CA GLY A 120 11.36 -4.11 6.34
C GLY A 120 11.29 -2.61 6.11
N ASN A 121 10.63 -2.24 5.02
CA ASN A 121 10.63 -0.87 4.54
C ASN A 121 10.03 0.12 5.55
N PHE A 122 9.04 -0.29 6.36
CA PHE A 122 8.45 0.59 7.37
C PHE A 122 9.44 0.95 8.48
N ILE A 123 10.07 -0.06 9.10
CA ILE A 123 11.00 0.16 10.22
C ILE A 123 12.25 0.88 9.72
N GLU A 124 12.79 0.50 8.57
CA GLU A 124 13.98 1.16 7.99
C GLU A 124 13.68 2.61 7.58
N LEU A 125 12.49 2.90 7.05
CA LEU A 125 12.10 4.27 6.72
C LEU A 125 11.88 5.12 7.97
N LEU A 126 11.32 4.55 9.04
CA LEU A 126 11.17 5.23 10.32
C LEU A 126 12.53 5.52 10.96
N LYS A 127 13.48 4.58 10.83
CA LYS A 127 14.89 4.78 11.25
C LYS A 127 15.56 5.88 10.44
N PHE A 128 15.39 5.87 9.12
CA PHE A 128 15.87 6.95 8.26
C PHE A 128 15.31 8.31 8.72
N LEU A 129 14.00 8.40 8.97
CA LEU A 129 13.38 9.63 9.45
C LEU A 129 13.92 10.07 10.82
N ALA A 130 14.11 9.13 11.75
CA ALA A 130 14.70 9.40 13.06
C ALA A 130 16.15 9.89 12.94
N ASP A 131 16.97 9.31 12.06
CA ASP A 131 18.36 9.74 11.89
C ASP A 131 18.50 11.15 11.31
N HIS A 132 17.46 11.65 10.62
CA HIS A 132 17.44 12.99 10.02
C HIS A 132 16.60 14.00 10.82
N ASN A 133 15.95 13.58 11.91
CA ASN A 133 15.13 14.45 12.74
C ASN A 133 15.36 14.14 14.23
N ALA A 134 16.11 15.03 14.91
CA ALA A 134 16.48 14.86 16.31
C ALA A 134 15.27 14.75 17.26
N ASP A 135 14.18 15.47 16.96
CA ASP A 135 12.96 15.42 17.76
C ASP A 135 12.32 14.03 17.65
N VAL A 136 12.16 13.49 16.43
CA VAL A 136 11.66 12.12 16.20
C VAL A 136 12.59 11.08 16.80
N LYS A 137 13.91 11.25 16.65
CA LYS A 137 14.92 10.35 17.25
C LYS A 137 14.74 10.24 18.74
N SER A 138 14.48 11.36 19.42
CA SER A 138 14.36 11.40 20.89
C SER A 138 13.15 10.64 21.43
N VAL A 139 12.16 10.34 20.59
CA VAL A 139 10.90 9.72 21.03
C VAL A 139 10.56 8.40 20.33
N ALA A 140 11.19 8.04 19.21
CA ALA A 140 10.85 6.86 18.39
C ALA A 140 11.80 5.67 18.58
N LEU A 141 11.42 4.50 18.05
CA LEU A 141 12.22 3.27 18.05
C LEU A 141 12.70 2.85 19.45
N GLU A 142 14.01 2.78 19.67
CA GLU A 142 14.64 2.38 20.92
C GLU A 142 14.42 3.41 22.05
N ASN A 143 14.15 4.67 21.69
CA ASN A 143 13.87 5.75 22.64
C ASN A 143 12.39 5.82 23.05
N ALA A 144 11.52 5.04 22.39
CA ALA A 144 10.12 4.90 22.78
C ALA A 144 9.95 3.85 23.90
N PRO A 145 9.01 4.03 24.85
CA PRO A 145 8.57 2.98 25.74
C PRO A 145 8.20 1.70 24.97
N LYS A 146 8.59 0.53 25.47
CA LYS A 146 8.42 -0.78 24.80
C LYS A 146 6.98 -1.03 24.32
N ASN A 147 5.98 -0.59 25.09
CA ASN A 147 4.56 -0.74 24.78
C ASN A 147 3.99 0.34 23.83
N LEU A 148 4.80 1.32 23.40
CA LEU A 148 4.40 2.48 22.59
C LEU A 148 5.41 2.81 21.49
N GLN A 149 6.09 1.78 20.96
CA GLN A 149 7.02 1.96 19.84
C GLN A 149 6.29 2.24 18.52
N LEU A 150 5.02 1.81 18.38
CA LEU A 150 4.20 1.99 17.18
C LEU A 150 4.85 1.38 15.92
N ILE A 151 5.47 0.21 16.09
CA ILE A 151 6.13 -0.53 15.00
C ILE A 151 5.60 -1.94 14.77
N SER A 152 4.67 -2.42 15.60
CA SER A 152 4.12 -3.76 15.48
C SER A 152 3.33 -3.95 14.20
N SER A 153 3.23 -5.20 13.74
CA SER A 153 2.42 -5.55 12.56
C SER A 153 0.95 -5.15 12.71
N ASP A 154 0.42 -5.26 13.91
CA ASP A 154 -0.99 -4.96 14.17
C ASP A 154 -1.24 -3.45 14.09
N PHE A 155 -0.35 -2.65 14.66
CA PHE A 155 -0.38 -1.19 14.50
C PHE A 155 -0.28 -0.79 13.03
N GLN A 156 0.65 -1.39 12.27
CA GLN A 156 0.79 -1.10 10.83
C GLN A 156 -0.51 -1.40 10.08
N LYS A 157 -1.15 -2.56 10.35
CA LYS A 157 -2.44 -2.94 9.73
C LYS A 157 -3.56 -1.99 10.12
N GLU A 158 -3.68 -1.62 11.39
CA GLU A 158 -4.69 -0.67 11.87
C GLU A 158 -4.56 0.69 11.18
N MET A 159 -3.33 1.20 11.04
CA MET A 159 -3.08 2.46 10.36
C MET A 159 -3.38 2.38 8.85
N VAL A 160 -3.04 1.27 8.20
CA VAL A 160 -3.40 1.03 6.79
C VAL A 160 -4.91 0.97 6.63
N HIS A 161 -5.62 0.29 7.53
CA HIS A 161 -7.08 0.23 7.52
C HIS A 161 -7.71 1.62 7.72
N ALA A 162 -7.20 2.40 8.68
CA ALA A 162 -7.65 3.77 8.91
C ALA A 162 -7.40 4.67 7.68
N ALA A 163 -6.23 4.56 7.04
CA ALA A 163 -5.92 5.30 5.83
C ALA A 163 -6.83 4.89 4.66
N ALA A 164 -7.13 3.59 4.51
CA ALA A 164 -8.06 3.09 3.52
C ALA A 164 -9.48 3.62 3.76
N HIS A 165 -9.96 3.57 5.01
CA HIS A 165 -11.26 4.12 5.40
C HIS A 165 -11.38 5.62 5.11
N GLU A 166 -10.40 6.43 5.50
CA GLU A 166 -10.41 7.87 5.22
C GLU A 166 -10.32 8.18 3.72
N THR A 167 -9.57 7.38 2.97
CA THR A 167 -9.50 7.49 1.50
C THR A 167 -10.85 7.19 0.86
N THR A 168 -11.52 6.12 1.29
CA THR A 168 -12.86 5.78 0.81
C THR A 168 -13.87 6.85 1.20
N ASN A 169 -13.84 7.37 2.42
CA ASN A 169 -14.70 8.48 2.82
C ASN A 169 -14.49 9.73 1.97
N ALA A 170 -13.25 10.06 1.62
CA ALA A 170 -12.96 11.15 0.69
C ALA A 170 -13.55 10.88 -0.69
N ILE A 171 -13.45 9.66 -1.20
CA ILE A 171 -14.08 9.22 -2.46
C ILE A 171 -15.60 9.40 -2.42
N ILE A 172 -16.26 8.95 -1.36
CA ILE A 172 -17.71 9.05 -1.20
C ILE A 172 -18.15 10.52 -1.09
N ARG A 173 -17.37 11.38 -0.45
CA ARG A 173 -17.64 12.84 -0.41
C ARG A 173 -17.49 13.54 -1.76
N GLU A 174 -16.70 12.98 -2.70
CA GLU A 174 -16.62 13.48 -4.08
C GLU A 174 -17.90 13.17 -4.88
N LEU A 175 -18.69 12.17 -4.46
CA LEU A 175 -19.95 11.76 -5.09
C LEU A 175 -21.07 12.74 -4.72
N VAL A 176 -21.63 13.45 -5.70
CA VAL A 176 -22.53 14.60 -5.45
C VAL A 176 -24.00 14.20 -5.46
N ASP A 177 -24.43 13.56 -6.54
CA ASP A 177 -25.84 13.22 -6.80
C ASP A 177 -26.14 11.75 -6.48
N GLU A 178 -25.20 11.08 -5.81
CA GLU A 178 -25.19 9.65 -5.53
C GLU A 178 -25.32 8.72 -6.75
N LEU A 179 -25.42 9.25 -7.98
CA LEU A 179 -25.49 8.45 -9.19
C LEU A 179 -24.09 8.02 -9.65
N PHE A 180 -23.91 6.73 -9.88
CA PHE A 180 -22.64 6.17 -10.35
C PHE A 180 -22.87 4.96 -11.24
N ALA A 181 -21.85 4.60 -12.01
CA ALA A 181 -21.70 3.30 -12.61
C ALA A 181 -20.74 2.46 -11.77
N ILE A 182 -20.86 1.13 -11.87
CA ILE A 182 -19.93 0.19 -11.26
C ILE A 182 -19.09 -0.48 -12.35
N LEU A 183 -17.82 -0.73 -12.04
CA LEU A 183 -16.98 -1.65 -12.79
C LEU A 183 -16.58 -2.80 -11.85
N VAL A 184 -16.79 -4.03 -12.31
CA VAL A 184 -16.54 -5.24 -11.51
C VAL A 184 -15.59 -6.15 -12.27
N ASP A 185 -14.58 -6.67 -11.58
CA ASP A 185 -13.68 -7.67 -12.17
C ASP A 185 -13.48 -8.82 -11.18
N GLU A 186 -13.43 -10.04 -11.71
CA GLU A 186 -13.24 -11.25 -10.94
C GLU A 186 -11.83 -11.79 -11.16
N SER A 187 -11.14 -12.14 -10.08
CA SER A 187 -9.80 -12.70 -10.16
C SER A 187 -9.54 -13.68 -9.02
N ARG A 188 -8.53 -14.52 -9.20
CA ARG A 188 -8.09 -15.48 -8.20
C ARG A 188 -6.76 -15.03 -7.62
N ASP A 189 -6.67 -14.97 -6.30
CA ASP A 189 -5.42 -14.60 -5.63
C ASP A 189 -4.40 -15.76 -5.61
N VAL A 190 -3.19 -15.46 -5.13
CA VAL A 190 -2.08 -16.43 -5.06
C VAL A 190 -2.36 -17.63 -4.16
N SER A 191 -3.32 -17.52 -3.23
CA SER A 191 -3.77 -18.63 -2.38
C SER A 191 -4.91 -19.43 -3.01
N GLY A 192 -5.29 -19.09 -4.24
CA GLY A 192 -6.36 -19.73 -4.98
C GLY A 192 -7.76 -19.32 -4.53
N LYS A 193 -7.91 -18.19 -3.84
CA LYS A 193 -9.21 -17.68 -3.41
C LYS A 193 -9.76 -16.70 -4.44
N GLU A 194 -11.06 -16.79 -4.70
CA GLU A 194 -11.76 -15.88 -5.60
C GLU A 194 -11.94 -14.51 -4.92
N GLN A 195 -11.75 -13.47 -5.70
CA GLN A 195 -11.76 -12.07 -5.30
C GLN A 195 -12.54 -11.25 -6.33
N MET A 196 -13.34 -10.31 -5.85
CA MET A 196 -14.08 -9.37 -6.67
C MET A 196 -13.56 -7.95 -6.43
N ALA A 197 -12.99 -7.34 -7.46
CA ALA A 197 -12.62 -5.93 -7.44
C ALA A 197 -13.84 -5.07 -7.79
N LEU A 198 -14.08 -4.02 -7.01
CA LEU A 198 -15.18 -3.08 -7.21
C LEU A 198 -14.64 -1.66 -7.37
N VAL A 199 -15.01 -1.04 -8.49
CA VAL A 199 -14.68 0.35 -8.83
C VAL A 199 -15.98 1.09 -9.10
N ILE A 200 -16.08 2.33 -8.64
CA ILE A 200 -17.18 3.24 -8.98
C ILE A 200 -16.71 4.26 -10.01
N HIS A 201 -17.56 4.55 -10.99
CA HIS A 201 -17.35 5.54 -12.03
C HIS A 201 -18.48 6.58 -11.94
N PHE A 202 -18.14 7.84 -11.71
CA PHE A 202 -19.13 8.92 -11.56
C PHE A 202 -18.63 10.24 -12.13
N VAL A 203 -19.52 11.23 -12.21
CA VAL A 203 -19.22 12.58 -12.67
C VAL A 203 -19.10 13.49 -11.44
N ARG A 204 -18.01 14.27 -11.37
CA ARG A 204 -17.79 15.27 -10.33
C ARG A 204 -18.58 16.56 -10.58
N LYS A 205 -18.59 17.45 -9.58
CA LYS A 205 -19.20 18.80 -9.69
C LYS A 205 -18.68 19.64 -10.86
N ASP A 206 -17.43 19.44 -11.27
CA ASP A 206 -16.80 20.15 -12.38
C ASP A 206 -17.11 19.53 -13.76
N GLY A 207 -17.94 18.49 -13.81
CA GLY A 207 -18.28 17.76 -15.03
C GLY A 207 -17.25 16.71 -15.43
N SER A 208 -16.14 16.53 -14.68
CA SER A 208 -15.15 15.52 -14.99
C SER A 208 -15.61 14.11 -14.60
N THR A 209 -15.40 13.14 -15.48
CA THR A 209 -15.62 11.72 -15.21
C THR A 209 -14.45 11.14 -14.43
N VAL A 210 -14.76 10.37 -13.39
CA VAL A 210 -13.74 9.77 -12.51
C VAL A 210 -14.06 8.35 -12.13
N GLU A 211 -13.01 7.54 -12.11
CA GLU A 211 -13.01 6.18 -11.58
C GLU A 211 -12.33 6.17 -10.21
N ARG A 212 -12.96 5.50 -9.25
CA ARG A 212 -12.46 5.34 -7.90
C ARG A 212 -12.59 3.90 -7.47
N PHE A 213 -11.46 3.31 -7.11
CA PHE A 213 -11.42 1.98 -6.53
C PHE A 213 -12.08 2.00 -5.15
N LEU A 214 -13.07 1.13 -4.95
CA LEU A 214 -13.82 1.05 -3.69
C LEU A 214 -13.28 -0.07 -2.79
N GLY A 215 -12.79 -1.16 -3.39
CA GLY A 215 -12.17 -2.25 -2.65
C GLY A 215 -12.12 -3.56 -3.41
N ILE A 216 -11.46 -4.54 -2.79
CA ILE A 216 -11.53 -5.95 -3.16
C ILE A 216 -12.36 -6.66 -2.10
N VAL A 217 -13.26 -7.52 -2.55
CA VAL A 217 -14.13 -8.34 -1.70
C VAL A 217 -13.80 -9.80 -1.95
N HIS A 218 -13.48 -10.52 -0.89
CA HIS A 218 -13.34 -11.97 -0.98
C HIS A 218 -14.71 -12.62 -1.17
N VAL A 219 -14.81 -13.49 -2.16
CA VAL A 219 -16.03 -14.24 -2.47
C VAL A 219 -15.74 -15.74 -2.41
N LEU A 220 -16.70 -16.51 -1.91
CA LEU A 220 -16.57 -17.97 -1.80
C LEU A 220 -16.58 -18.66 -3.17
N ASN A 221 -17.31 -18.09 -4.12
CA ASN A 221 -17.41 -18.55 -5.49
C ASN A 221 -17.81 -17.39 -6.42
N THR A 222 -17.65 -17.61 -7.71
CA THR A 222 -17.89 -16.65 -8.80
C THR A 222 -19.32 -16.70 -9.32
N THR A 223 -20.29 -17.23 -8.56
CA THR A 223 -21.68 -17.26 -9.01
C THR A 223 -22.28 -15.86 -8.95
N ALA A 224 -23.14 -15.51 -9.91
CA ALA A 224 -23.75 -14.19 -10.01
C ALA A 224 -24.45 -13.73 -8.72
N THR A 225 -25.10 -14.65 -8.00
CA THR A 225 -25.79 -14.36 -6.74
C THR A 225 -24.79 -13.99 -5.64
N THR A 226 -23.70 -14.74 -5.49
CA THR A 226 -22.65 -14.44 -4.51
C THR A 226 -22.01 -13.09 -4.80
N LEU A 227 -21.71 -12.81 -6.07
CA LEU A 227 -21.14 -11.53 -6.51
C LEU A 227 -22.08 -10.36 -6.22
N LYS A 228 -23.38 -10.52 -6.52
CA LYS A 228 -24.39 -9.50 -6.22
C LYS A 228 -24.45 -9.18 -4.73
N VAL A 229 -24.54 -10.21 -3.87
CA VAL A 229 -24.61 -10.02 -2.41
C VAL A 229 -23.34 -9.36 -1.87
N ALA A 230 -22.17 -9.82 -2.33
CA ALA A 230 -20.88 -9.24 -1.95
C ALA A 230 -20.79 -7.76 -2.35
N MET A 231 -21.25 -7.42 -3.56
CA MET A 231 -21.28 -6.06 -4.06
C MET A 231 -22.27 -5.19 -3.28
N GLU A 232 -23.48 -5.67 -3.04
CA GLU A 232 -24.50 -4.98 -2.24
C GLU A 232 -23.99 -4.69 -0.83
N SER A 233 -23.39 -5.68 -0.18
CA SER A 233 -22.77 -5.52 1.14
C SER A 233 -21.69 -4.44 1.11
N LYS A 234 -20.81 -4.47 0.10
CA LYS A 234 -19.71 -3.50 0.01
C LYS A 234 -20.18 -2.08 -0.27
N LEU A 235 -21.24 -1.92 -1.06
CA LEU A 235 -21.88 -0.62 -1.29
C LEU A 235 -22.58 -0.12 -0.01
N ALA A 236 -23.27 -1.00 0.71
CA ALA A 236 -23.99 -0.67 1.94
C ALA A 236 -23.05 -0.20 3.07
N GLU A 237 -21.84 -0.75 3.18
CA GLU A 237 -20.79 -0.27 4.10
C GLU A 237 -20.50 1.23 3.94
N HIS A 238 -20.71 1.77 2.74
CA HIS A 238 -20.47 3.16 2.41
C HIS A 238 -21.76 3.95 2.17
N SER A 239 -22.89 3.44 2.65
CA SER A 239 -24.22 4.04 2.47
C SER A 239 -24.63 4.22 1.00
N LEU A 240 -24.06 3.43 0.09
CA LEU A 240 -24.44 3.42 -1.33
C LEU A 240 -25.51 2.37 -1.59
N SER A 241 -26.46 2.71 -2.47
CA SER A 241 -27.58 1.84 -2.84
C SER A 241 -27.50 1.42 -4.31
N LEU A 242 -27.90 0.18 -4.62
CA LEU A 242 -28.04 -0.28 -6.00
C LEU A 242 -29.01 0.57 -6.82
N SER A 243 -30.02 1.17 -6.20
CA SER A 243 -31.03 2.00 -6.88
C SER A 243 -30.43 3.24 -7.56
N ARG A 244 -29.26 3.68 -7.10
CA ARG A 244 -28.52 4.82 -7.64
C ARG A 244 -27.59 4.46 -8.80
N ILE A 245 -27.41 3.18 -9.09
CA ILE A 245 -26.57 2.74 -10.20
C ILE A 245 -27.20 3.15 -11.53
N ARG A 246 -26.39 3.68 -12.45
CA ARG A 246 -26.78 4.05 -13.81
C ARG A 246 -26.01 3.31 -14.90
N GLY A 247 -24.92 2.64 -14.52
CA GLY A 247 -24.16 1.80 -15.43
C GLY A 247 -23.53 0.62 -14.71
N GLN A 248 -23.33 -0.47 -15.43
CA GLN A 248 -22.61 -1.65 -14.95
C GLN A 248 -21.67 -2.15 -16.06
N GLY A 249 -20.37 -2.14 -15.79
CA GLY A 249 -19.33 -2.52 -16.74
C GLY A 249 -18.53 -3.70 -16.22
N TYR A 250 -18.51 -4.78 -16.98
CA TYR A 250 -17.68 -5.95 -16.68
C TYR A 250 -17.59 -6.87 -17.89
N ASP A 251 -16.87 -7.96 -17.68
CA ASP A 251 -16.48 -8.94 -18.66
C ASP A 251 -17.68 -9.75 -19.22
N GLY A 252 -17.41 -10.58 -20.24
CA GLY A 252 -18.42 -11.35 -20.94
C GLY A 252 -18.73 -12.72 -20.33
N ALA A 253 -18.17 -13.05 -19.16
CA ALA A 253 -18.34 -14.36 -18.55
C ALA A 253 -19.83 -14.66 -18.29
N SER A 254 -20.19 -15.94 -18.31
CA SER A 254 -21.59 -16.38 -18.16
C SER A 254 -22.21 -15.90 -16.84
N ASN A 255 -21.46 -15.95 -15.75
CA ASN A 255 -21.89 -15.46 -14.43
C ASN A 255 -22.05 -13.93 -14.38
N MET A 256 -21.41 -13.21 -15.30
CA MET A 256 -21.48 -11.75 -15.39
C MET A 256 -22.59 -11.30 -16.35
N ARG A 257 -22.52 -11.71 -17.61
CA ARG A 257 -23.41 -11.28 -18.70
C ARG A 257 -24.69 -12.11 -18.85
N GLY A 258 -24.76 -13.30 -18.26
CA GLY A 258 -25.84 -14.29 -18.49
C GLY A 258 -27.26 -13.72 -18.42
N GLU A 259 -28.10 -14.12 -19.37
CA GLU A 259 -29.44 -13.54 -19.59
C GLU A 259 -30.42 -13.75 -18.43
N PHE A 260 -30.38 -14.92 -17.79
CA PHE A 260 -31.32 -15.26 -16.71
C PHE A 260 -30.71 -15.10 -15.32
N ASN A 261 -29.48 -15.61 -15.17
CA ASN A 261 -28.77 -15.75 -13.90
C ASN A 261 -27.38 -15.08 -13.90
N GLY A 262 -27.10 -14.19 -14.86
CA GLY A 262 -25.89 -13.36 -14.81
C GLY A 262 -26.07 -12.16 -13.87
N LEU A 263 -24.97 -11.63 -13.34
CA LEU A 263 -24.93 -10.44 -12.50
C LEU A 263 -25.68 -9.27 -13.13
N LYS A 264 -25.52 -9.10 -14.45
CA LYS A 264 -26.26 -8.15 -15.30
C LYS A 264 -27.74 -8.21 -15.07
N SER A 265 -28.29 -9.40 -15.23
CA SER A 265 -29.72 -9.63 -15.23
C SER A 265 -30.27 -9.51 -13.81
N LEU A 266 -29.48 -9.92 -12.80
CA LEU A 266 -29.84 -9.73 -11.40
C LEU A 266 -29.83 -8.26 -10.96
N ILE A 267 -28.93 -7.43 -11.48
CA ILE A 267 -28.91 -5.99 -11.22
C ILE A 267 -30.04 -5.29 -11.98
N LEU A 268 -30.26 -5.61 -13.26
CA LEU A 268 -31.35 -5.02 -14.06
C LEU A 268 -32.74 -5.32 -13.48
N LYS A 269 -32.94 -6.51 -12.90
CA LYS A 269 -34.17 -6.87 -12.18
C LYS A 269 -34.43 -5.96 -10.97
N THR A 270 -33.38 -5.49 -10.30
CA THR A 270 -33.49 -4.61 -9.12
C THR A 270 -33.49 -3.13 -9.52
N ASN A 271 -32.75 -2.75 -10.56
CA ASN A 271 -32.63 -1.40 -11.07
C ASN A 271 -32.53 -1.42 -12.59
N SER A 272 -33.65 -1.16 -13.26
CA SER A 272 -33.76 -1.13 -14.72
C SER A 272 -32.96 -0.01 -15.39
N SER A 273 -32.52 1.00 -14.63
CA SER A 273 -31.72 2.12 -15.12
C SER A 273 -30.21 1.84 -15.11
N ALA A 274 -29.76 0.67 -14.65
CA ALA A 274 -28.34 0.30 -14.60
C ALA A 274 -27.88 -0.31 -15.94
N TYR A 275 -27.53 0.54 -16.91
CA TYR A 275 -27.17 0.09 -18.26
C TYR A 275 -25.91 -0.76 -18.28
N TYR A 276 -25.99 -1.95 -18.91
CA TYR A 276 -24.84 -2.83 -19.05
C TYR A 276 -23.96 -2.44 -20.23
N VAL A 277 -22.66 -2.36 -19.97
CA VAL A 277 -21.63 -2.22 -21.00
C VAL A 277 -20.68 -3.40 -20.91
N HIS A 278 -20.52 -4.11 -22.02
CA HIS A 278 -19.55 -5.18 -22.11
C HIS A 278 -18.16 -4.57 -22.27
N CYS A 279 -17.20 -5.05 -21.47
CA CYS A 279 -15.80 -4.66 -21.54
C CYS A 279 -15.24 -4.72 -22.98
N PHE A 280 -14.98 -3.56 -23.59
CA PHE A 280 -14.49 -3.49 -24.98
C PHE A 280 -13.12 -4.15 -25.15
N ALA A 281 -12.23 -4.04 -24.17
CA ALA A 281 -10.94 -4.71 -24.19
C ALA A 281 -11.11 -6.24 -24.21
N HIS A 282 -12.03 -6.78 -23.43
CA HIS A 282 -12.35 -8.20 -23.43
C HIS A 282 -13.04 -8.62 -24.75
N GLN A 283 -13.92 -7.80 -25.32
CA GLN A 283 -14.54 -8.08 -26.62
C GLN A 283 -13.52 -8.16 -27.76
N LEU A 284 -12.60 -7.20 -27.82
CA LEU A 284 -11.50 -7.22 -28.78
C LEU A 284 -10.68 -8.50 -28.60
N GLN A 285 -10.32 -8.80 -27.35
CA GLN A 285 -9.57 -10.00 -27.00
C GLN A 285 -10.25 -11.30 -27.46
N LEU A 286 -11.54 -11.48 -27.17
CA LEU A 286 -12.31 -12.66 -27.58
C LEU A 286 -12.38 -12.79 -29.10
N THR A 287 -12.54 -11.67 -29.81
CA THR A 287 -12.60 -11.67 -31.27
C THR A 287 -11.27 -12.12 -31.87
N LEU A 288 -10.15 -11.61 -31.36
CA LEU A 288 -8.81 -11.98 -31.83
C LEU A 288 -8.51 -13.46 -31.57
N VAL A 289 -8.86 -13.97 -30.38
CA VAL A 289 -8.69 -15.39 -30.04
C VAL A 289 -9.51 -16.27 -30.99
N ALA A 290 -10.78 -15.92 -31.20
CA ALA A 290 -11.68 -16.70 -32.04
C ALA A 290 -11.20 -16.76 -33.50
N VAL A 291 -10.77 -15.62 -34.05
CA VAL A 291 -10.22 -15.57 -35.42
C VAL A 291 -8.91 -16.34 -35.51
N ALA A 292 -7.97 -16.14 -34.58
CA ALA A 292 -6.69 -16.84 -34.60
C ALA A 292 -6.85 -18.37 -34.49
N ASN A 293 -7.74 -18.84 -33.62
CA ASN A 293 -8.02 -20.28 -33.47
C ASN A 293 -8.79 -20.88 -34.64
N SER A 294 -9.34 -20.06 -35.55
CA SER A 294 -10.01 -20.54 -36.76
C SER A 294 -9.05 -20.81 -37.92
N HIS A 295 -7.75 -20.48 -37.77
CA HIS A 295 -6.73 -20.68 -38.80
C HIS A 295 -5.66 -21.66 -38.33
N ILE A 296 -5.53 -22.78 -39.05
CA ILE A 296 -4.59 -23.85 -38.71
C ILE A 296 -3.13 -23.38 -38.71
N ASP A 297 -2.75 -22.48 -39.62
CA ASP A 297 -1.38 -21.99 -39.73
C ASP A 297 -1.00 -21.09 -38.56
N VAL A 298 -1.97 -20.32 -38.03
CA VAL A 298 -1.78 -19.50 -36.82
C VAL A 298 -1.65 -20.39 -35.59
N ALA A 299 -2.49 -21.43 -35.49
CA ALA A 299 -2.36 -22.43 -34.43
C ALA A 299 -1.01 -23.18 -34.50
N HIS A 300 -0.55 -23.51 -35.72
CA HIS A 300 0.74 -24.13 -35.96
C HIS A 300 1.90 -23.22 -35.53
N LEU A 301 1.88 -21.93 -35.91
CA LEU A 301 2.87 -20.94 -35.48
C LEU A 301 2.98 -20.86 -33.94
N PHE A 302 1.85 -20.76 -33.23
CA PHE A 302 1.87 -20.68 -31.77
C PHE A 302 2.29 -22.00 -31.12
N THR A 303 1.99 -23.14 -31.74
CA THR A 303 2.50 -24.45 -31.30
C THR A 303 4.03 -24.51 -31.41
N LEU A 304 4.61 -24.04 -32.51
CA LEU A 304 6.06 -23.93 -32.68
C LEU A 304 6.66 -22.96 -31.65
N THR A 305 6.01 -21.82 -31.42
CA THR A 305 6.45 -20.83 -30.42
C THR A 305 6.49 -21.42 -29.01
N ASP A 306 5.46 -22.16 -28.60
CA ASP A 306 5.43 -22.84 -27.30
C ASP A 306 6.51 -23.92 -27.20
N LYS A 307 6.75 -24.67 -28.27
CA LYS A 307 7.82 -25.67 -28.34
C LYS A 307 9.21 -25.03 -28.22
N ILE A 308 9.49 -23.93 -28.90
CA ILE A 308 10.76 -23.18 -28.75
C ILE A 308 10.94 -22.76 -27.30
N GLN A 309 9.87 -22.26 -26.68
CA GLN A 309 9.94 -21.83 -25.30
C GLN A 309 10.19 -22.99 -24.32
N ASN A 310 9.61 -24.16 -24.55
CA ASN A 310 9.88 -25.33 -23.74
C ASN A 310 11.31 -25.88 -23.99
N THR A 311 11.79 -25.84 -25.23
CA THR A 311 13.12 -26.37 -25.59
C THR A 311 14.24 -25.44 -25.15
N VAL A 312 14.18 -24.15 -25.48
CA VAL A 312 15.21 -23.15 -25.16
C VAL A 312 14.93 -22.48 -23.82
N GLY A 313 13.68 -22.04 -23.61
CA GLY A 313 13.27 -21.26 -22.44
C GLY A 313 13.10 -22.05 -21.13
N ALA A 314 13.12 -23.38 -21.14
CA ALA A 314 13.09 -24.17 -19.91
C ALA A 314 14.48 -24.40 -19.27
N SER A 315 15.57 -24.17 -20.00
CA SER A 315 16.94 -24.42 -19.52
C SER A 315 17.73 -23.13 -19.36
N CYS A 316 18.31 -22.88 -18.18
CA CYS A 316 19.19 -21.74 -17.96
C CYS A 316 20.40 -21.75 -18.91
N LYS A 317 21.02 -22.91 -19.12
CA LYS A 317 22.15 -23.07 -20.07
C LYS A 317 21.75 -22.58 -21.47
N ARG A 318 20.59 -23.02 -21.98
CA ARG A 318 20.13 -22.69 -23.34
C ARG A 318 19.71 -21.22 -23.47
N LYS A 319 19.18 -20.63 -22.40
CA LYS A 319 18.93 -19.18 -22.34
C LYS A 319 20.22 -18.38 -22.44
N ASP A 320 21.26 -18.79 -21.73
CA ASP A 320 22.56 -18.12 -21.78
C ASP A 320 23.19 -18.23 -23.17
N MET A 321 23.08 -19.40 -23.81
CA MET A 321 23.48 -19.56 -25.22
C MET A 321 22.72 -18.60 -26.16
N LEU A 322 21.40 -18.45 -25.99
CA LEU A 322 20.59 -17.51 -26.78
C LEU A 322 21.04 -16.06 -26.57
N ARG A 323 21.36 -15.67 -25.33
CA ARG A 323 21.85 -14.33 -24.99
C ARG A 323 23.21 -14.05 -25.62
N GLU A 324 24.12 -15.02 -25.56
CA GLU A 324 25.45 -14.91 -26.18
C GLU A 324 25.34 -14.74 -27.70
N ARG A 325 24.47 -15.52 -28.35
CA ARG A 325 24.23 -15.42 -29.80
C ARG A 325 23.60 -14.09 -30.18
N GLN A 326 22.58 -13.65 -29.43
CA GLN A 326 21.98 -12.33 -29.61
C GLN A 326 23.05 -11.21 -29.49
N ALA A 327 23.90 -11.27 -28.47
CA ALA A 327 24.96 -10.28 -28.27
C ALA A 327 25.97 -10.26 -29.43
N ALA A 328 26.35 -11.44 -29.94
CA ALA A 328 27.24 -11.56 -31.08
C ALA A 328 26.65 -10.97 -32.37
N GLU A 329 25.37 -11.21 -32.65
CA GLU A 329 24.69 -10.62 -33.81
C GLU A 329 24.56 -9.11 -33.69
N ILE A 330 24.17 -8.60 -32.52
CA ILE A 330 24.11 -7.15 -32.27
C ILE A 330 25.50 -6.53 -32.49
N ALA A 331 26.56 -7.14 -31.99
CA ALA A 331 27.92 -6.64 -32.20
C ALA A 331 28.31 -6.59 -33.68
N LYS A 332 27.94 -7.61 -34.47
CA LYS A 332 28.14 -7.62 -35.92
C LYS A 332 27.36 -6.50 -36.61
N ALA A 333 26.07 -6.34 -36.30
CA ALA A 333 25.22 -5.30 -36.88
C ALA A 333 25.71 -3.88 -36.53
N LEU A 334 26.23 -3.68 -35.32
CA LEU A 334 26.86 -2.42 -34.91
C LEU A 334 28.14 -2.14 -35.71
N ASN A 335 28.99 -3.15 -35.89
CA ASN A 335 30.23 -3.02 -36.67
C ASN A 335 29.97 -2.72 -38.15
N ASN A 336 28.88 -3.26 -38.70
CA ASN A 336 28.45 -3.02 -40.08
C ASN A 336 27.69 -1.69 -40.26
N GLY A 337 27.40 -0.97 -39.18
CA GLY A 337 26.60 0.26 -39.22
C GLY A 337 25.10 0.06 -39.46
N GLU A 338 24.60 -1.18 -39.32
CA GLU A 338 23.18 -1.53 -39.49
C GLU A 338 22.35 -1.18 -38.24
N LYS A 339 22.99 -1.08 -37.07
CA LYS A 339 22.37 -0.67 -35.80
C LYS A 339 23.14 0.49 -35.18
N GLU A 340 22.41 1.37 -34.48
CA GLU A 340 22.99 2.47 -33.71
C GLU A 340 23.16 2.10 -32.23
N THR A 341 24.03 2.85 -31.54
CA THR A 341 24.20 2.75 -30.09
C THR A 341 23.40 3.84 -29.38
N GLY A 342 22.67 3.49 -28.32
CA GLY A 342 21.83 4.44 -27.61
C GLY A 342 21.21 3.89 -26.32
N LYS A 343 20.74 4.78 -25.46
CA LYS A 343 20.15 4.43 -24.16
C LYS A 343 18.84 3.67 -24.39
N ARG A 344 18.78 2.42 -23.89
CA ARG A 344 17.67 1.45 -24.09
C ARG A 344 17.58 0.83 -25.50
N GLN A 345 18.56 1.03 -26.37
CA GLN A 345 18.66 0.27 -27.62
C GLN A 345 19.38 -1.07 -27.37
N ASN A 346 19.10 -2.08 -28.20
CA ASN A 346 19.81 -3.36 -28.23
C ASN A 346 19.83 -4.09 -26.88
N GLN A 347 18.73 -4.00 -26.11
CA GLN A 347 18.62 -4.69 -24.83
C GLN A 347 18.58 -6.20 -25.03
N GLU A 348 19.07 -6.92 -24.03
CA GLU A 348 18.91 -8.38 -23.95
C GLU A 348 17.41 -8.73 -24.02
N MET A 349 17.06 -9.62 -24.94
CA MET A 349 15.69 -10.08 -25.14
C MET A 349 15.56 -11.53 -24.73
N GLY A 350 14.39 -11.89 -24.22
CA GLY A 350 14.09 -13.26 -23.81
C GLY A 350 12.82 -13.77 -24.48
N LEU A 351 12.71 -15.10 -24.55
CA LEU A 351 11.48 -15.78 -24.96
C LEU A 351 10.45 -15.68 -23.82
N SER A 352 9.62 -14.63 -23.85
CA SER A 352 8.53 -14.43 -22.89
C SER A 352 7.33 -15.31 -23.22
N ARG A 353 6.73 -15.94 -22.19
CA ARG A 353 5.54 -16.77 -22.39
C ARG A 353 4.35 -15.85 -22.57
N ALA A 354 3.65 -15.99 -23.67
CA ALA A 354 2.38 -15.30 -23.84
C ALA A 354 1.37 -15.89 -22.85
N ALA A 355 0.61 -15.03 -22.17
CA ALA A 355 -0.50 -15.48 -21.36
C ALA A 355 -1.65 -15.84 -22.31
N ALA A 356 -2.08 -17.11 -22.30
CA ALA A 356 -3.15 -17.63 -23.14
C ALA A 356 -4.47 -16.82 -23.06
N THR A 357 -4.68 -16.11 -21.95
CA THR A 357 -5.88 -15.28 -21.70
C THR A 357 -5.74 -13.83 -22.17
N ARG A 358 -4.58 -13.39 -22.65
CA ARG A 358 -4.31 -12.01 -23.08
C ARG A 358 -3.50 -11.97 -24.39
N TRP A 359 -4.18 -11.88 -25.54
CA TRP A 359 -3.59 -11.84 -26.89
C TRP A 359 -2.65 -10.66 -27.08
N GLY A 360 -2.85 -9.56 -26.35
CA GLY A 360 -1.89 -8.46 -26.32
C GLY A 360 -0.48 -8.88 -25.87
N SER A 361 -0.36 -9.95 -25.06
CA SER A 361 0.94 -10.52 -24.66
C SER A 361 1.59 -11.35 -25.77
N HIS A 362 0.82 -11.87 -26.73
CA HIS A 362 1.36 -12.58 -27.90
C HIS A 362 2.11 -11.63 -28.84
N TYR A 363 1.75 -10.35 -28.89
CA TYR A 363 2.48 -9.37 -29.71
C TYR A 363 3.95 -9.25 -29.29
N GLY A 364 4.21 -9.16 -27.98
CA GLY A 364 5.57 -9.13 -27.44
C GLY A 364 6.34 -10.41 -27.75
N THR A 365 5.71 -11.58 -27.59
CA THR A 365 6.33 -12.87 -27.92
C THR A 365 6.65 -12.98 -29.42
N VAL A 366 5.73 -12.60 -30.31
CA VAL A 366 5.94 -12.61 -31.77
C VAL A 366 7.08 -11.68 -32.16
N ASN A 367 7.11 -10.45 -31.63
CA ASN A 367 8.22 -9.52 -31.87
C ASN A 367 9.56 -10.10 -31.40
N ASN A 368 9.59 -10.71 -30.22
CA ASN A 368 10.82 -11.32 -29.70
C ASN A 368 11.28 -12.50 -30.56
N VAL A 369 10.35 -13.32 -31.09
CA VAL A 369 10.69 -14.43 -32.00
C VAL A 369 11.25 -13.91 -33.32
N ILE A 370 10.70 -12.82 -33.86
CA ILE A 370 11.21 -12.19 -35.10
C ILE A 370 12.61 -11.62 -34.88
N GLU A 371 12.81 -10.85 -33.81
CA GLU A 371 14.10 -10.24 -33.50
C GLU A 371 15.18 -11.27 -33.11
N LEU A 372 14.77 -12.40 -32.54
CA LEU A 372 15.65 -13.50 -32.15
C LEU A 372 15.63 -14.65 -33.15
N PHE A 373 15.11 -14.46 -34.36
CA PHE A 373 14.89 -15.56 -35.29
C PHE A 373 16.19 -16.34 -35.59
N THR A 374 17.24 -15.63 -36.01
CA THR A 374 18.55 -16.25 -36.30
C THR A 374 19.21 -16.83 -35.03
N PRO A 375 19.29 -16.11 -33.88
CA PRO A 375 19.82 -16.68 -32.64
C PRO A 375 19.07 -17.93 -32.16
N ILE A 376 17.75 -18.02 -32.40
CA ILE A 376 16.95 -19.19 -32.06
C ILE A 376 17.37 -20.39 -32.92
N LEU A 377 17.50 -20.20 -34.24
CA LEU A 377 17.95 -21.27 -35.15
C LEU A 377 19.35 -21.76 -34.79
N ASP A 378 20.30 -20.85 -34.58
CA ASP A 378 21.66 -21.17 -34.11
C ASP A 378 21.65 -22.04 -32.84
N VAL A 379 20.82 -21.67 -31.85
CA VAL A 379 20.71 -22.42 -30.60
C VAL A 379 20.06 -23.78 -30.81
N LEU A 380 19.05 -23.89 -31.67
CA LEU A 380 18.42 -25.17 -31.99
C LEU A 380 19.40 -26.11 -32.69
N GLU A 381 20.18 -25.64 -33.66
CA GLU A 381 21.23 -26.43 -34.32
C GLU A 381 22.25 -26.96 -33.31
N MET A 382 22.76 -26.09 -32.42
CA MET A 382 23.68 -26.52 -31.36
C MET A 382 23.05 -27.57 -30.42
N ILE A 383 21.76 -27.45 -30.11
CA ILE A 383 21.06 -28.45 -29.28
C ILE A 383 20.93 -29.78 -30.03
N GLU A 384 20.66 -29.78 -31.34
CA GLU A 384 20.58 -31.00 -32.15
C GLU A 384 21.93 -31.75 -32.19
N GLU A 385 23.03 -31.00 -32.32
CA GLU A 385 24.39 -31.53 -32.32
C GLU A 385 24.78 -32.11 -30.95
N GLU A 386 24.50 -31.39 -29.86
CA GLU A 386 24.86 -31.80 -28.49
C GLU A 386 23.94 -32.89 -27.91
N ALA A 387 22.73 -33.07 -28.46
CA ALA A 387 21.76 -34.00 -27.88
C ALA A 387 22.23 -35.47 -27.98
N MET A 388 22.12 -36.19 -26.87
CA MET A 388 22.40 -37.63 -26.82
C MET A 388 21.12 -38.48 -27.02
N ASP A 389 19.97 -37.89 -26.72
CA ASP A 389 18.65 -38.53 -26.83
C ASP A 389 18.00 -38.25 -28.19
N PHE A 390 17.60 -39.32 -28.89
CA PHE A 390 16.95 -39.23 -30.20
C PHE A 390 15.56 -38.56 -30.13
N ASN A 391 14.86 -38.65 -29.00
CA ASN A 391 13.58 -37.94 -28.86
C ASN A 391 13.80 -36.42 -28.82
N GLN A 392 14.80 -35.98 -28.05
CA GLN A 392 15.21 -34.57 -28.04
C GLN A 392 15.66 -34.09 -29.43
N LYS A 393 16.43 -34.90 -30.17
CA LYS A 393 16.80 -34.58 -31.56
C LYS A 393 15.58 -34.44 -32.47
N GLY A 394 14.62 -35.36 -32.37
CA GLY A 394 13.37 -35.29 -33.13
C GLY A 394 12.57 -34.01 -32.84
N GLU A 395 12.43 -33.62 -31.58
CA GLU A 395 11.73 -32.39 -31.20
C GLU A 395 12.42 -31.12 -31.72
N VAL A 396 13.76 -31.08 -31.69
CA VAL A 396 14.54 -29.96 -32.24
C VAL A 396 14.46 -29.94 -33.76
N LYS A 397 14.51 -31.11 -34.41
CA LYS A 397 14.40 -31.24 -35.86
C LYS A 397 13.07 -30.71 -36.38
N ILE A 398 11.97 -30.99 -35.68
CA ILE A 398 10.64 -30.41 -35.99
C ILE A 398 10.69 -28.87 -35.98
N LEU A 399 11.39 -28.28 -35.00
CA LEU A 399 11.53 -26.82 -34.92
C LEU A 399 12.40 -26.28 -36.05
N LEU A 400 13.53 -26.93 -36.36
CA LEU A 400 14.44 -26.52 -37.43
C LEU A 400 13.83 -26.65 -38.83
N ASP A 401 12.94 -27.62 -39.05
CA ASP A 401 12.23 -27.75 -40.33
C ASP A 401 11.02 -26.80 -40.40
N GLY A 402 10.33 -26.59 -39.27
CA GLY A 402 9.09 -25.81 -39.21
C GLY A 402 9.32 -24.29 -39.19
N LEU A 403 10.30 -23.79 -38.44
CA LEU A 403 10.53 -22.35 -38.26
C LEU A 403 10.93 -21.61 -39.54
N PRO A 404 11.94 -22.07 -40.31
CA PRO A 404 12.35 -21.41 -41.54
C PRO A 404 11.43 -21.72 -42.73
N SER A 405 10.37 -22.51 -42.54
CA SER A 405 9.38 -22.74 -43.60
C SER A 405 8.72 -21.43 -44.03
N PHE A 406 8.44 -21.30 -45.33
CA PHE A 406 7.79 -20.11 -45.87
C PHE A 406 6.48 -19.79 -45.15
N ASP A 407 5.64 -20.81 -44.92
CA ASP A 407 4.35 -20.66 -44.27
C ASP A 407 4.49 -20.11 -42.84
N CYS A 408 5.45 -20.62 -42.07
CA CYS A 408 5.68 -20.15 -40.70
C CYS A 408 6.17 -18.70 -40.68
N VAL A 409 7.16 -18.35 -41.51
CA VAL A 409 7.71 -16.99 -41.59
C VAL A 409 6.66 -16.00 -42.09
N PHE A 410 5.89 -16.37 -43.11
CA PHE A 410 4.80 -15.54 -43.63
C PHE A 410 3.75 -15.27 -42.55
N VAL A 411 3.27 -16.31 -41.86
CA VAL A 411 2.26 -16.18 -40.81
C VAL A 411 2.81 -15.41 -39.60
N LEU A 412 4.09 -15.58 -39.26
CA LEU A 412 4.77 -14.86 -38.19
C LEU A 412 4.73 -13.34 -38.44
N HIS A 413 5.09 -12.88 -39.64
CA HIS A 413 5.01 -11.46 -40.01
C HIS A 413 3.57 -10.96 -40.18
N LEU A 414 2.68 -11.76 -40.77
CA LEU A 414 1.27 -11.39 -40.88
C LEU A 414 0.63 -11.16 -39.50
N ILE A 415 0.91 -12.06 -38.55
CA ILE A 415 0.41 -11.94 -37.17
C ILE A 415 1.10 -10.77 -36.45
N GLN A 416 2.36 -10.48 -36.71
CA GLN A 416 3.02 -9.29 -36.19
C GLN A 416 2.26 -8.01 -36.56
N ASP A 417 1.88 -7.86 -37.83
CA ASP A 417 1.15 -6.68 -38.31
C ASP A 417 -0.26 -6.59 -37.69
N VAL A 418 -1.01 -7.70 -37.70
CA VAL A 418 -2.35 -7.77 -37.10
C VAL A 418 -2.31 -7.47 -35.61
N LEU A 419 -1.38 -8.08 -34.87
CA LEU A 419 -1.20 -7.86 -33.45
C LEU A 419 -0.67 -6.45 -33.16
N GLY A 420 0.15 -5.87 -34.02
CA GLY A 420 0.61 -4.50 -33.91
C GLY A 420 -0.54 -3.49 -33.93
N LEU A 421 -1.42 -3.60 -34.93
CA LEU A 421 -2.60 -2.75 -35.04
C LEU A 421 -3.56 -2.92 -33.85
N THR A 422 -3.81 -4.17 -33.46
CA THR A 422 -4.77 -4.48 -32.40
C THR A 422 -4.22 -4.18 -31.01
N ASN A 423 -2.91 -4.27 -30.79
CA ASN A 423 -2.25 -3.85 -29.56
C ASN A 423 -2.36 -2.34 -29.34
N VAL A 424 -2.23 -1.53 -30.40
CA VAL A 424 -2.47 -0.07 -30.32
C VAL A 424 -3.90 0.22 -29.86
N LEU A 425 -4.89 -0.46 -30.46
CA LEU A 425 -6.29 -0.34 -30.06
C LEU A 425 -6.52 -0.81 -28.62
N SER A 426 -5.96 -1.96 -28.24
CA SER A 426 -6.07 -2.52 -26.88
C SER A 426 -5.51 -1.56 -25.83
N GLN A 427 -4.34 -0.97 -26.08
CA GLN A 427 -3.76 0.05 -25.22
C GLN A 427 -4.61 1.32 -25.18
N ALA A 428 -5.22 1.71 -26.29
CA ALA A 428 -6.11 2.88 -26.33
C ALA A 428 -7.38 2.66 -25.52
N LEU A 429 -7.98 1.46 -25.58
CA LEU A 429 -9.16 1.09 -24.79
C LEU A 429 -8.86 1.12 -23.28
N GLN A 430 -7.64 0.77 -22.86
CA GLN A 430 -7.23 0.78 -21.45
C GLN A 430 -6.84 2.19 -20.91
N LYS A 431 -6.77 3.22 -21.76
CA LYS A 431 -6.42 4.61 -21.34
C LYS A 431 -7.62 5.32 -20.71
N LYS A 432 -7.35 6.15 -19.70
CA LYS A 432 -8.33 6.90 -18.86
C LYS A 432 -9.48 7.63 -19.57
N ARG A 433 -9.37 7.94 -20.87
CA ARG A 433 -10.40 8.71 -21.61
C ARG A 433 -11.40 7.85 -22.38
N SER A 434 -11.15 6.55 -22.54
CA SER A 434 -11.95 5.67 -23.42
C SER A 434 -12.58 4.49 -22.68
N ARG A 435 -12.64 4.53 -21.34
CA ARG A 435 -12.91 3.35 -20.51
C ARG A 435 -14.39 3.08 -20.32
N TYR A 436 -14.82 1.98 -20.94
CA TYR A 436 -15.84 1.10 -20.36
C TYR A 436 -15.22 -0.21 -19.85
N CYS A 437 -13.90 -0.16 -19.67
CA CYS A 437 -12.93 -1.10 -19.12
C CYS A 437 -11.57 -0.35 -19.16
#